data_AF-A0A662S372-F1
#
_entry.id   AF-A0A662S372-F1
#
_cell.length_a   1.000
_cell.length_b   1.000
_cell.length_c   1.000
_cell.angle_alpha   90.00
_cell.angle_beta   90.00
_cell.angle_gamma   90.00
#
_symmetry.space_group_name_H-M   'P 1'
#
loop_
_entity.id
_entity.type
_entity.pdbx_description
1 polymer ?
#
loop_
_entity_poly.entity_id
_entity_poly.type
_entity_poly.pdbx_seq_one_letter_code
_entity_poly.pdbx_strand_id
1 'polypeptide(L)'
;MDKTSVASKKLGIHPNTLRRWANEGRINYVRQPQGHRLYDVDSFLNQGKKIDRVKFIYARVSSRRQADDLSNQIKYLRERYPTHEFLQDYGSGLNFKRKGFCKLLEQVLSGAVSEIVVTHKDRLCRFGFDFFQKIAEHFDCKLVVLDEVKLSPQEELIQDLISIIHVFSCRIYGLRKYPSKIKEDKDLPKSE
;
A
#
# COMPACT_ATOMS: atom_id res chain seq x y z
N MET A 1 1.30 11.72 -23.07
CA MET A 1 1.88 12.45 -24.24
C MET A 1 0.78 13.27 -24.92
N ASP A 2 0.80 14.58 -24.75
CA ASP A 2 -0.27 15.51 -25.15
C ASP A 2 0.11 16.37 -26.36
N LYS A 3 -0.87 16.70 -27.22
CA LYS A 3 -0.69 17.70 -28.30
C LYS A 3 -0.43 19.09 -27.72
N THR A 4 0.30 19.94 -28.45
CA THR A 4 0.64 21.33 -28.04
C THR A 4 -0.53 22.10 -27.41
N SER A 5 -1.73 22.05 -27.99
CA SER A 5 -2.91 22.77 -27.48
C SER A 5 -3.45 22.23 -26.15
N VAL A 6 -3.42 20.91 -25.96
CA VAL A 6 -3.83 20.25 -24.72
C VAL A 6 -2.79 20.51 -23.64
N ALA A 7 -1.51 20.35 -23.98
CA ALA A 7 -0.39 20.58 -23.09
C ALA A 7 -0.29 22.02 -22.59
N SER A 8 -0.50 23.01 -23.47
CA SER A 8 -0.48 24.43 -23.10
C SER A 8 -1.61 24.78 -22.12
N LYS A 9 -2.81 24.19 -22.32
CA LYS A 9 -3.95 24.38 -21.42
C LYS A 9 -3.70 23.73 -20.06
N LYS A 10 -3.18 22.50 -20.02
CA LYS A 10 -2.85 21.80 -18.76
C LYS A 10 -1.80 22.53 -17.93
N LEU A 11 -0.78 23.09 -18.58
CA LEU A 11 0.31 23.81 -17.92
C LEU A 11 0.01 25.29 -17.66
N GLY A 12 -1.10 25.82 -18.20
CA GLY A 12 -1.45 27.24 -18.07
C GLY A 12 -0.46 28.20 -18.76
N ILE A 13 0.30 27.73 -19.74
CA ILE A 13 1.33 28.52 -20.43
C ILE A 13 1.02 28.70 -21.92
N HIS A 14 1.54 29.76 -22.51
CA HIS A 14 1.38 30.01 -23.94
C HIS A 14 2.07 28.92 -24.79
N PRO A 15 1.48 28.47 -25.93
CA PRO A 15 2.07 27.42 -26.79
C PRO A 15 3.50 27.71 -27.26
N ASN A 16 3.86 28.97 -27.48
CA ASN A 16 5.24 29.35 -27.84
C ASN A 16 6.22 29.13 -26.68
N THR A 17 5.79 29.38 -25.44
CA THR A 17 6.59 29.11 -24.23
C THR A 17 6.82 27.62 -24.07
N LEU A 18 5.79 26.79 -24.31
CA LEU A 18 5.89 25.33 -24.29
C LEU A 18 6.89 24.81 -25.35
N ARG A 19 6.85 25.34 -26.58
CA ARG A 19 7.81 24.99 -27.63
C ARG A 19 9.24 25.40 -27.28
N ARG A 20 9.40 26.57 -26.66
CA ARG A 20 10.70 27.07 -26.20
C ARG A 20 11.27 26.15 -25.13
N TRP A 21 10.50 25.79 -24.11
CA TRP A 21 10.91 24.86 -23.06
C TRP A 21 11.30 23.48 -23.61
N ALA A 22 10.61 23.00 -24.64
CA ALA A 22 10.99 21.75 -25.30
C ALA A 22 12.30 21.86 -26.09
N ASN A 23 12.58 23.00 -26.73
CA ASN A 23 13.85 23.24 -27.39
C ASN A 23 15.00 23.41 -26.39
N GLU A 24 14.74 23.99 -25.22
CA GLU A 24 15.67 24.14 -24.09
C GLU A 24 15.89 22.81 -23.32
N GLY A 25 15.20 21.73 -23.70
CA GLY A 25 15.30 20.42 -23.03
C GLY A 25 14.61 20.36 -21.66
N ARG A 26 13.81 21.36 -21.29
CA ARG A 26 13.08 21.41 -20.00
C ARG A 26 11.88 20.47 -19.97
N ILE A 27 11.25 20.20 -21.11
CA ILE A 27 10.14 19.26 -21.23
C ILE A 27 10.40 18.26 -22.36
N ASN A 28 10.21 16.98 -22.06
CA ASN A 28 10.38 15.91 -23.03
C ASN A 28 9.28 15.99 -24.10
N TYR A 29 9.65 15.76 -25.36
CA TYR A 29 8.71 15.75 -26.47
C TYR A 29 9.09 14.68 -27.51
N VAL A 30 8.07 14.16 -28.19
CA VAL A 30 8.21 13.25 -29.34
C VAL A 30 7.63 13.92 -30.57
N ARG A 31 8.31 13.79 -31.71
CA ARG A 31 7.76 14.21 -33.01
C ARG A 31 7.02 13.04 -33.64
N GLN A 32 5.75 13.25 -33.97
CA GLN A 32 5.02 12.33 -34.82
C GLN A 32 5.54 12.39 -36.27
N PRO A 33 5.32 11.35 -37.08
CA PRO A 33 5.66 11.34 -38.50
C PRO A 33 5.05 12.53 -39.28
N GLN A 34 3.90 13.03 -38.84
CA GLN A 34 3.22 14.21 -39.39
C GLN A 34 3.83 15.55 -38.94
N GLY A 35 4.97 15.56 -38.24
CA GLY A 35 5.67 16.78 -37.80
C GLY A 35 5.11 17.44 -36.54
N HIS A 36 3.98 16.95 -36.00
CA HIS A 36 3.42 17.45 -34.75
C HIS A 36 4.25 17.01 -33.54
N ARG A 37 4.45 17.94 -32.58
CA ARG A 37 5.09 17.67 -31.29
C ARG A 37 4.04 17.19 -30.28
N LEU A 38 4.32 16.06 -29.65
CA LEU A 38 3.64 15.57 -28.45
C LEU A 38 4.54 15.79 -27.25
N TYR A 39 3.99 16.31 -26.16
CA TYR A 39 4.73 16.67 -24.95
C TYR A 39 4.40 15.72 -23.81
N ASP A 40 5.41 15.39 -23.01
CA ASP A 40 5.22 14.63 -21.79
C ASP A 40 4.93 15.57 -20.61
N VAL A 41 3.70 16.08 -20.58
CA VAL A 41 3.25 17.06 -19.59
C VAL A 41 3.20 16.46 -18.20
N ASP A 42 2.79 15.20 -18.09
CA ASP A 42 2.65 14.52 -16.80
C ASP A 42 4.03 14.31 -16.17
N SER A 43 5.03 13.86 -16.93
CA SER A 43 6.42 13.78 -16.46
C SER A 43 6.98 15.15 -16.07
N PHE A 44 6.66 16.23 -16.79
CA PHE A 44 7.13 17.58 -16.47
C PHE A 44 6.49 18.17 -15.20
N LEU A 45 5.19 17.97 -15.01
CA LEU A 45 4.49 18.33 -13.77
C LEU A 45 5.05 17.56 -12.56
N ASN A 46 5.46 16.30 -12.78
CA ASN A 46 6.06 15.46 -11.76
C ASN A 46 7.55 15.78 -11.52
N GLN A 47 8.29 16.29 -12.51
CA GLN A 47 9.70 16.70 -12.37
C GLN A 47 9.90 17.87 -11.39
N GLY A 48 8.93 18.80 -11.30
CA GLY A 48 8.94 19.90 -10.32
C GLY A 48 8.49 19.50 -8.91
N LYS A 49 7.85 18.33 -8.79
CA LYS A 49 7.48 17.70 -7.53
C LYS A 49 8.42 16.52 -7.27
N LYS A 50 9.69 16.80 -6.98
CA LYS A 50 10.42 15.96 -6.02
C LYS A 50 9.69 16.12 -4.68
N ILE A 51 8.54 15.45 -4.55
CA ILE A 51 8.02 15.12 -3.23
C ILE A 51 9.14 14.26 -2.66
N ASP A 52 9.80 14.75 -1.62
CA ASP A 52 10.75 13.95 -0.86
C ASP A 52 9.97 12.74 -0.36
N ARG A 53 10.00 11.67 -1.16
CA ARG A 53 9.18 10.50 -0.92
C ARG A 53 9.72 9.81 0.30
N VAL A 54 8.90 9.79 1.34
CA VAL A 54 9.25 9.23 2.64
C VAL A 54 9.56 7.75 2.47
N LYS A 55 10.52 7.27 3.24
CA LYS A 55 10.82 5.84 3.35
C LYS A 55 10.36 5.37 4.71
N PHE A 56 9.68 4.24 4.75
CA PHE A 56 9.12 3.70 5.99
C PHE A 56 9.77 2.38 6.38
N ILE A 57 10.00 2.21 7.68
CA ILE A 57 10.16 0.94 8.35
C ILE A 57 8.81 0.58 8.95
N TYR A 58 8.31 -0.62 8.68
CA TYR A 58 7.10 -1.14 9.31
C TYR A 58 7.44 -2.35 10.19
N ALA A 59 7.13 -2.22 11.49
CA ALA A 59 7.35 -3.27 12.48
C ALA A 59 6.05 -3.63 13.19
N ARG A 60 5.90 -4.90 13.57
CA ARG A 60 4.67 -5.37 14.22
C ARG A 60 4.93 -6.56 15.11
N VAL A 61 4.21 -6.59 16.22
CA VAL A 61 4.03 -7.78 17.06
C VAL A 61 2.54 -8.04 17.33
N SER A 62 2.18 -9.26 17.68
CA SER A 62 0.77 -9.61 17.88
C SER A 62 0.18 -9.17 19.21
N SER A 63 1.03 -9.01 20.23
CA SER A 63 0.62 -8.60 21.56
C SER A 63 1.58 -7.57 22.15
N ARG A 64 1.07 -6.73 23.05
CA ARG A 64 1.90 -5.80 23.84
C ARG A 64 2.89 -6.53 24.75
N ARG A 65 2.67 -7.80 25.07
CA ARG A 65 3.64 -8.63 25.80
C ARG A 65 4.96 -8.82 25.03
N GLN A 66 4.92 -8.64 23.71
CA GLN A 66 6.09 -8.72 22.82
C GLN A 66 6.65 -7.32 22.50
N ALA A 67 6.42 -6.33 23.37
CA ALA A 67 6.92 -4.97 23.14
C ALA A 67 8.47 -4.91 23.08
N ASP A 68 9.15 -5.78 23.84
CA ASP A 68 10.60 -5.90 23.81
C ASP A 68 11.09 -6.41 22.44
N ASP A 69 10.41 -7.40 21.86
CA ASP A 69 10.72 -7.89 20.51
C ASP A 69 10.50 -6.80 19.45
N LEU A 70 9.42 -6.03 19.57
CA LEU A 70 9.12 -4.93 18.65
C LEU A 70 10.22 -3.86 18.71
N SER A 71 10.65 -3.49 19.92
CA SER A 71 11.69 -2.47 20.10
C SER A 71 13.06 -2.97 19.64
N ASN A 72 13.37 -4.25 19.80
CA ASN A 72 14.56 -4.87 19.21
C ASN A 72 14.51 -4.88 17.67
N GLN A 73 13.36 -5.21 17.07
CA GLN A 73 13.18 -5.12 15.61
C GLN A 73 13.40 -3.69 15.10
N ILE A 74 12.83 -2.69 15.78
CA ILE A 74 12.97 -1.28 15.38
C ILE A 74 14.43 -0.85 15.48
N LYS A 75 15.14 -1.19 16.56
CA LYS A 75 16.57 -0.89 16.70
C LYS A 75 17.38 -1.50 15.55
N TYR A 76 17.18 -2.78 15.29
CA TYR A 76 17.86 -3.50 14.22
C TYR A 76 17.64 -2.85 12.84
N LEU A 77 16.39 -2.52 12.52
CA LEU A 77 16.05 -1.87 11.25
C LEU A 77 16.61 -0.45 11.17
N ARG A 78 16.65 0.29 12.28
CA ARG A 78 17.17 1.66 12.34
C ARG A 78 18.67 1.73 12.10
N GLU A 79 19.43 0.74 12.56
CA GLU A 79 20.88 0.65 12.29
C GLU A 79 21.17 0.48 10.80
N ARG A 80 20.35 -0.31 10.09
CA ARG A 80 20.48 -0.55 8.64
C ARG A 80 19.88 0.56 7.79
N TYR A 81 18.81 1.19 8.26
CA TYR A 81 18.00 2.16 7.53
C TYR A 81 17.76 3.44 8.38
N PRO A 82 18.81 4.25 8.65
CA PRO A 82 18.74 5.36 9.58
C PRO A 82 17.87 6.53 9.11
N THR A 83 17.64 6.65 7.80
CA THR A 83 16.88 7.74 7.18
C THR A 83 15.37 7.46 7.07
N HIS A 84 14.90 6.31 7.55
CA HIS A 84 13.51 5.88 7.36
C HIS A 84 12.65 6.26 8.58
N GLU A 85 11.43 6.71 8.33
CA GLU A 85 10.42 6.88 9.37
C GLU A 85 9.90 5.53 9.84
N PHE A 86 9.45 5.43 11.09
CA PHE A 86 8.95 4.18 11.63
C PHE A 86 7.44 4.21 11.81
N LEU A 87 6.80 3.11 11.46
CA LEU A 87 5.42 2.80 11.79
C LEU A 87 5.39 1.47 12.52
N GLN A 88 4.62 1.41 13.60
CA GLN A 88 4.50 0.22 14.42
C GLN A 88 3.05 -0.10 14.73
N ASP A 89 2.75 -1.38 14.89
CA ASP A 89 1.44 -1.84 15.33
C ASP A 89 1.54 -2.99 16.33
N TYR A 90 0.50 -3.05 17.17
CA TYR A 90 0.20 -4.19 18.02
C TYR A 90 -1.06 -4.87 17.49
N GLY A 91 -0.97 -6.15 17.18
CA GLY A 91 -2.10 -6.97 16.76
C GLY A 91 -1.74 -7.98 15.68
N SER A 92 -2.66 -8.92 15.46
CA SER A 92 -2.53 -9.99 14.48
C SER A 92 -2.27 -9.47 13.06
N GLY A 93 -1.51 -10.24 12.29
CA GLY A 93 -1.29 -10.01 10.85
C GLY A 93 -2.56 -10.16 10.01
N LEU A 94 -3.66 -10.68 10.58
CA LEU A 94 -4.98 -10.79 9.96
C LEU A 94 -5.80 -9.49 10.08
N ASN A 95 -5.41 -8.57 10.97
CA ASN A 95 -6.18 -7.35 11.22
C ASN A 95 -5.77 -6.22 10.26
N PHE A 96 -6.46 -6.06 9.14
CA PHE A 96 -6.20 -4.95 8.21
C PHE A 96 -6.63 -3.56 8.71
N LYS A 97 -7.26 -3.45 9.88
CA LYS A 97 -7.68 -2.17 10.50
C LYS A 97 -6.66 -1.62 11.49
N ARG A 98 -5.44 -2.17 11.53
CA ARG A 98 -4.32 -1.69 12.34
C ARG A 98 -3.97 -0.25 11.94
N LYS A 99 -3.74 0.63 12.93
CA LYS A 99 -3.60 2.07 12.69
C LYS A 99 -2.35 2.40 11.88
N GLY A 100 -1.21 1.81 12.21
CA GLY A 100 0.03 1.99 11.48
C GLY A 100 -0.06 1.45 10.05
N PHE A 101 -0.67 0.28 9.87
CA PHE A 101 -0.92 -0.32 8.56
C PHE A 101 -1.84 0.54 7.68
N CYS A 102 -2.97 1.03 8.21
CA CYS A 102 -3.86 1.93 7.47
C CYS A 102 -3.15 3.22 7.06
N LYS A 103 -2.40 3.84 7.99
CA LYS A 103 -1.60 5.03 7.69
C LYS A 103 -0.55 4.75 6.61
N LEU A 104 0.14 3.62 6.68
CA LEU A 104 1.10 3.20 5.66
C LEU A 104 0.43 3.06 4.29
N LEU A 105 -0.73 2.39 4.23
CA LEU A 105 -1.47 2.20 2.99
C LEU A 105 -1.93 3.54 2.40
N GLU A 106 -2.48 4.45 3.20
CA GLU A 106 -2.87 5.79 2.75
C GLU A 106 -1.69 6.58 2.16
N GLN A 107 -0.51 6.47 2.76
CA GLN A 107 0.71 7.13 2.27
C GLN A 107 1.24 6.49 0.97
N VAL A 108 1.09 5.17 0.81
CA VAL A 108 1.41 4.49 -0.45
C VAL A 108 0.45 4.94 -1.56
N LEU A 109 -0.86 4.97 -1.28
CA LEU A 109 -1.89 5.38 -2.24
C LEU A 109 -1.80 6.86 -2.62
N SER A 110 -1.26 7.72 -1.75
CA SER A 110 -0.98 9.12 -2.07
C SER A 110 0.27 9.31 -2.94
N GLY A 111 1.04 8.25 -3.20
CA GLY A 111 2.30 8.30 -3.93
C GLY A 111 3.42 9.03 -3.19
N ALA A 112 3.28 9.23 -1.88
CA ALA A 112 4.25 9.92 -1.03
C ALA A 112 5.37 9.01 -0.51
N VAL A 113 5.26 7.69 -0.70
CA VAL A 113 6.22 6.69 -0.21
C VAL A 113 7.07 6.16 -1.34
N SER A 114 8.39 6.08 -1.13
CA SER A 114 9.32 5.48 -2.11
C SER A 114 9.72 4.06 -1.75
N GLU A 115 9.84 3.75 -0.46
CA GLU A 115 10.37 2.49 0.02
C GLU A 115 9.74 2.10 1.35
N ILE A 116 9.36 0.83 1.49
CA ILE A 116 8.87 0.23 2.73
C ILE A 116 9.75 -0.96 3.06
N VAL A 117 10.33 -0.96 4.24
CA VAL A 117 11.16 -2.05 4.76
C VAL A 117 10.41 -2.80 5.85
N VAL A 118 10.34 -4.12 5.72
CA VAL A 118 9.80 -5.05 6.71
C VAL A 118 10.79 -6.17 6.99
N THR A 119 10.78 -6.69 8.21
CA THR A 119 11.61 -7.86 8.58
C THR A 119 11.14 -9.12 7.86
N HIS A 120 9.81 -9.36 7.88
CA HIS A 120 9.17 -10.50 7.23
C HIS A 120 7.87 -10.11 6.56
N LYS A 121 7.47 -10.92 5.57
CA LYS A 121 6.17 -10.78 4.89
C LYS A 121 5.00 -10.78 5.87
N ASP A 122 5.06 -11.64 6.89
CA ASP A 122 4.00 -11.78 7.88
C ASP A 122 3.87 -10.58 8.83
N ARG A 123 4.93 -9.78 9.01
CA ARG A 123 4.88 -8.54 9.80
C ARG A 123 3.98 -7.53 9.13
N LEU A 124 4.02 -7.45 7.80
CA LEU A 124 3.09 -6.62 7.03
C LEU A 124 1.66 -7.17 7.13
N CYS A 125 1.43 -8.40 6.67
CA CYS A 125 0.12 -9.04 6.66
C CYS A 125 0.25 -10.57 6.59
N ARG A 126 -0.66 -11.30 7.24
CA ARG A 126 -0.65 -12.78 7.22
C ARG A 126 -1.06 -13.33 5.86
N PHE A 127 -1.98 -12.64 5.18
CA PHE A 127 -2.43 -12.95 3.82
C PHE A 127 -2.45 -11.68 2.98
N GLY A 128 -2.39 -11.84 1.65
CA GLY A 128 -2.49 -10.70 0.73
C GLY A 128 -1.20 -9.89 0.59
N PHE A 129 -0.05 -10.46 0.96
CA PHE A 129 1.25 -9.81 0.76
C PHE A 129 1.49 -9.48 -0.71
N ASP A 130 1.30 -10.45 -1.61
CA ASP A 130 1.50 -10.26 -3.04
C ASP A 130 0.53 -9.22 -3.63
N PHE A 131 -0.68 -9.13 -3.06
CA PHE A 131 -1.65 -8.10 -3.44
C PHE A 131 -1.19 -6.71 -3.01
N PHE A 132 -0.73 -6.56 -1.77
CA PHE A 132 -0.16 -5.30 -1.29
C PHE A 132 1.09 -4.92 -2.09
N GLN A 133 1.97 -5.88 -2.39
CA GLN A 133 3.16 -5.65 -3.20
C GLN A 133 2.81 -5.09 -4.58
N LYS A 134 1.82 -5.67 -5.27
CA LYS A 134 1.34 -5.16 -6.56
C LYS A 134 0.80 -3.73 -6.47
N ILE A 135 0.10 -3.40 -5.38
CA ILE A 135 -0.36 -2.03 -5.13
C ILE A 135 0.84 -1.11 -4.95
N ALA A 136 1.80 -1.47 -4.10
CA ALA A 136 2.99 -0.67 -3.86
C ALA A 136 3.78 -0.42 -5.16
N GLU A 137 3.98 -1.46 -5.97
CA GLU A 137 4.62 -1.36 -7.29
C GLU A 137 3.88 -0.41 -8.24
N HIS A 138 2.56 -0.41 -8.23
CA HIS A 138 1.75 0.50 -9.06
C HIS A 138 1.95 1.98 -8.70
N PHE A 139 2.27 2.27 -7.44
CA PHE A 139 2.55 3.62 -6.94
C PHE A 139 4.04 3.95 -6.88
N ASP A 140 4.89 3.17 -7.57
CA ASP A 140 6.35 3.31 -7.60
C ASP A 140 6.98 3.23 -6.19
N CYS A 141 6.40 2.41 -5.32
CA CYS A 141 6.89 2.15 -3.98
C CYS A 141 7.54 0.76 -3.90
N LYS A 142 8.81 0.70 -3.49
CA LYS A 142 9.55 -0.55 -3.35
C LYS A 142 9.28 -1.19 -1.98
N LEU A 143 8.85 -2.44 -1.98
CA LEU A 143 8.69 -3.24 -0.77
C LEU A 143 9.92 -4.13 -0.56
N VAL A 144 10.67 -3.92 0.52
CA VAL A 144 11.88 -4.67 0.87
C VAL A 144 11.60 -5.57 2.06
N VAL A 145 11.85 -6.87 1.90
CA VAL A 145 11.73 -7.88 2.95
C VAL A 145 13.11 -8.41 3.28
N LEU A 146 13.51 -8.39 4.56
CA LEU A 146 14.83 -8.86 4.99
C LEU A 146 14.88 -10.39 5.23
N ASP A 147 13.73 -11.05 5.39
CA ASP A 147 13.53 -12.50 5.52
C ASP A 147 14.51 -13.21 6.48
N GLU A 148 14.73 -12.63 7.66
CA GLU A 148 15.57 -13.23 8.70
C GLU A 148 14.80 -14.25 9.53
N VAL A 149 14.80 -15.52 9.08
CA VAL A 149 14.05 -16.72 9.54
C VAL A 149 13.82 -16.87 11.06
N LYS A 150 14.52 -16.14 11.93
CA LYS A 150 14.53 -16.31 13.38
C LYS A 150 13.40 -15.62 14.16
N LEU A 151 12.56 -14.78 13.55
CA LEU A 151 11.66 -13.88 14.32
C LEU A 151 10.15 -14.02 14.05
N SER A 152 9.67 -15.02 13.29
CA SER A 152 8.23 -15.31 13.24
C SER A 152 7.83 -16.24 14.41
N PRO A 153 7.09 -15.77 15.43
CA PRO A 153 6.76 -16.58 16.59
C PRO A 153 5.74 -17.64 16.17
N GLN A 154 6.07 -18.91 16.35
CA GLN A 154 5.14 -20.03 16.09
C GLN A 154 3.80 -19.84 16.81
N GLU A 155 3.83 -19.28 18.02
CA GLU A 155 2.66 -18.93 18.80
C GLU A 155 1.73 -17.97 18.05
N GLU A 156 2.30 -17.02 17.31
CA GLU A 156 1.53 -16.05 16.55
C GLU A 156 0.75 -16.70 15.40
N LEU A 157 1.39 -17.63 14.69
CA LEU A 157 0.77 -18.42 13.63
C LEU A 157 -0.38 -19.27 14.18
N ILE A 158 -0.20 -19.91 15.33
CA ILE A 158 -1.23 -20.73 15.98
C ILE A 158 -2.42 -19.87 16.40
N GLN A 159 -2.18 -18.70 17.01
CA GLN A 159 -3.25 -17.77 17.40
C GLN A 159 -4.03 -17.25 16.19
N ASP A 160 -3.34 -16.95 15.09
CA ASP A 160 -3.98 -16.55 13.84
C ASP A 160 -4.84 -17.69 13.26
N LEU A 161 -4.36 -18.94 13.30
CA LEU A 161 -5.13 -20.11 12.87
C LEU A 161 -6.38 -20.33 13.72
N ILE A 162 -6.26 -20.27 15.06
CA ILE A 162 -7.41 -20.38 15.98
C ILE A 162 -8.43 -19.29 15.68
N SER A 163 -7.96 -18.06 15.43
CA SER A 163 -8.83 -16.92 15.10
C SER A 163 -9.60 -17.17 13.79
N ILE A 164 -8.94 -17.72 12.77
CA ILE A 164 -9.57 -18.11 11.50
C ILE A 164 -10.64 -19.17 11.75
N ILE A 165 -10.29 -20.27 12.43
CA ILE A 165 -11.22 -21.36 12.74
C ILE A 165 -12.42 -20.85 13.54
N HIS A 166 -12.21 -19.96 14.51
CA HIS A 166 -13.27 -19.37 15.30
C HIS A 166 -14.25 -18.56 14.44
N VAL A 167 -13.76 -17.69 13.56
CA VAL A 167 -14.61 -16.89 12.65
C VAL A 167 -15.44 -17.80 11.73
N PHE A 168 -14.82 -18.83 11.16
CA PHE A 168 -15.53 -19.80 10.32
C PHE A 168 -16.56 -20.61 11.11
N SER A 169 -16.21 -21.06 12.33
CA SER A 169 -17.12 -21.80 13.20
C SER A 169 -18.35 -20.96 13.56
N CYS A 170 -18.16 -19.72 14.02
CA CYS A 170 -19.23 -18.78 14.32
C CYS A 170 -20.14 -18.55 13.11
N ARG A 171 -19.57 -18.44 11.90
CA ARG A 171 -20.34 -18.29 10.67
C ARG A 171 -21.16 -19.54 10.32
N ILE A 172 -20.58 -20.74 10.46
CA ILE A 172 -21.29 -22.01 10.24
C ILE A 172 -22.43 -22.18 11.24
N TYR A 173 -22.20 -21.90 12.53
CA TYR A 173 -23.25 -21.95 13.55
C TYR A 173 -24.31 -20.87 13.34
N GLY A 174 -23.91 -19.68 12.89
CA GLY A 174 -24.82 -18.62 12.47
C GLY A 174 -25.73 -19.07 11.35
N LEU A 175 -25.16 -19.65 10.27
CA LEU A 175 -25.89 -20.20 9.12
C LEU A 175 -26.87 -21.31 9.49
N ARG A 176 -26.62 -22.10 10.54
CA ARG A 176 -27.59 -23.09 11.04
C ARG A 176 -28.84 -22.47 11.68
N LYS A 177 -28.79 -21.21 12.15
CA LYS A 177 -29.96 -20.47 12.67
C LYS A 177 -30.76 -19.76 11.58
N TYR A 178 -30.19 -19.52 10.40
CA TYR A 178 -30.88 -18.89 9.28
C TYR A 178 -32.08 -19.69 8.76
N PRO A 179 -32.01 -21.01 8.50
CA PRO A 179 -33.16 -21.74 7.99
C PRO A 179 -34.33 -21.78 8.99
N SER A 180 -34.07 -21.72 10.30
CA SER A 180 -35.11 -21.61 11.32
C SER A 180 -35.77 -20.23 11.32
N LYS A 181 -34.97 -19.16 11.24
CA LYS A 181 -35.48 -17.78 11.17
C LYS A 181 -36.23 -17.47 9.87
N ILE A 182 -35.75 -18.00 8.75
CA ILE A 182 -36.40 -17.87 7.43
C ILE A 182 -37.77 -18.57 7.42
N LYS A 183 -37.94 -19.67 8.17
CA LYS A 183 -39.23 -20.36 8.31
C LYS A 183 -40.24 -19.61 9.20
N GLU A 184 -39.75 -18.83 10.16
CA GLU A 184 -40.59 -18.07 11.11
C GLU A 184 -40.95 -16.67 10.60
N ASP A 185 -40.24 -16.17 9.59
CA ASP A 185 -40.42 -14.82 9.04
C ASP A 185 -41.55 -14.81 7.99
N LYS A 186 -42.68 -14.17 8.33
CA LYS A 186 -43.92 -14.18 7.54
C LYS A 186 -43.89 -13.20 6.35
N ASP A 187 -42.92 -12.28 6.32
CA ASP A 187 -42.80 -11.24 5.30
C ASP A 187 -41.84 -11.62 4.15
N LEU A 188 -41.20 -12.78 4.22
CA LEU A 188 -40.39 -13.30 3.12
C LEU A 188 -41.29 -13.89 2.01
N PRO A 189 -41.04 -13.56 0.73
CA PRO A 189 -41.74 -14.22 -0.36
C PRO A 189 -41.40 -15.72 -0.28
N LYS A 190 -42.44 -16.55 -0.11
CA LYS A 190 -42.30 -18.00 -0.19
C LYS A 190 -41.78 -18.33 -1.59
N SER A 191 -40.60 -18.92 -1.67
CA SER A 191 -40.10 -19.50 -2.89
C SER A 191 -41.11 -20.54 -3.38
N GLU A 192 -41.58 -20.37 -4.63
CA GLU A 192 -42.39 -21.35 -5.36
C GLU A 192 -41.78 -22.75 -5.37
#